data_AF-A0A2R8Y790-F1
#
_entry.id   AF-A0A2R8Y790-F1
#
_cell.length_a   1.000
_cell.length_b   1.000
_cell.length_c   1.000
_cell.angle_alpha   90.00
_cell.angle_beta   90.00
_cell.angle_gamma   90.00
#
_symmetry.space_group_name_H-M   'P 1'
#
loop_
_entity.id
_entity.type
_entity.pdbx_description
1 polymer ?
#
loop_
_entity_poly.entity_id
_entity_poly.type
_entity_poly.pdbx_seq_one_letter_code
_entity_poly.pdbx_strand_id
1 'polypeptide(L)'
;MATNWGSLLQDKQQLEELARQAVDRALAEGVLLRTSQEPTSSEVVSYAPFTLFPSLVPSALLEQAYAVQMDFNLLVDAVSQNAAFLEQTLSSTIKQDDFTARLFDIHKQVLK
;
A
#
# COMPACT_ATOMS: atom_id res chain seq x y z
N MET A 1 24.70 -11.95 4.87
CA MET A 1 25.23 -11.57 6.19
C MET A 1 24.14 -11.84 7.20
N ALA A 2 24.26 -12.89 8.02
CA ALA A 2 23.28 -13.15 9.07
C ALA A 2 23.57 -12.19 10.22
N THR A 3 22.90 -11.04 10.23
CA THR A 3 22.99 -10.09 11.34
C THR A 3 22.45 -10.81 12.58
N ASN A 4 23.21 -10.82 13.67
CA ASN A 4 22.80 -11.41 14.95
C ASN A 4 21.73 -10.53 15.61
N TRP A 5 20.53 -10.49 15.03
CA TRP A 5 19.39 -9.74 15.55
C TRP A 5 19.00 -10.20 16.96
N GLY A 6 19.27 -11.46 17.31
CA GLY A 6 18.90 -12.06 18.58
C GLY A 6 19.48 -11.34 19.80
N SER A 7 20.73 -10.88 19.74
CA SER A 7 21.34 -10.13 20.86
C SER A 7 20.85 -8.69 20.92
N LEU A 8 20.63 -8.05 19.76
CA LEU A 8 20.13 -6.67 19.67
C LEU A 8 18.70 -6.55 20.19
N LEU A 9 17.86 -7.56 19.92
CA LEU A 9 16.46 -7.58 20.37
C LEU A 9 16.32 -7.75 21.89
N GLN A 10 17.38 -8.20 22.58
CA GLN A 10 17.37 -8.38 24.04
C GLN A 10 17.76 -7.10 24.79
N ASP A 11 18.50 -6.20 24.15
CA ASP A 11 18.91 -4.92 24.74
C ASP A 11 17.92 -3.81 24.39
N LYS A 12 17.08 -3.45 25.36
CA LYS A 12 16.05 -2.40 25.20
C LYS A 12 16.67 -1.03 24.92
N GLN A 13 17.80 -0.70 25.52
CA GLN A 13 18.41 0.61 25.37
C GLN A 13 18.96 0.78 23.95
N GLN A 14 19.63 -0.25 23.42
CA GLN A 14 20.09 -0.24 22.03
C GLN A 14 18.93 -0.19 21.03
N LEU A 15 17.82 -0.87 21.34
CA LEU A 15 16.63 -0.87 20.49
C LEU A 15 15.98 0.53 20.41
N GLU A 16 15.84 1.22 21.54
CA GLU A 16 15.32 2.60 21.59
C GLU A 16 16.20 3.59 20.83
N GLU A 17 17.52 3.46 20.99
CA GLU A 17 18.49 4.28 20.27
C GLU A 17 18.40 4.06 18.75
N LEU A 18 18.31 2.80 18.31
CA LEU A 18 18.14 2.47 16.90
C LEU A 18 16.81 2.99 16.34
N ALA A 19 15.72 2.91 17.12
CA ALA A 19 14.42 3.45 16.72
C ALA A 19 14.50 4.96 16.48
N ARG A 20 15.17 5.70 17.37
CA ARG A 20 15.39 7.14 17.19
C ARG A 20 16.21 7.44 15.93
N GLN A 21 17.31 6.72 15.71
CA GLN A 21 18.13 6.89 14.51
C GLN A 21 17.37 6.56 13.22
N ALA A 22 16.50 5.55 13.25
CA ALA A 22 15.65 5.20 12.11
C ALA A 22 14.63 6.31 11.80
N VAL A 23 14.05 6.93 12.83
CA VAL A 23 13.18 8.10 12.66
C VAL A 23 13.95 9.27 12.05
N ASP A 24 15.11 9.62 12.60
CA ASP A 24 15.94 10.71 12.08
C ASP A 24 16.32 10.46 10.60
N ARG A 25 16.63 9.20 10.26
CA ARG A 25 16.91 8.78 8.89
C ARG A 25 15.70 8.92 7.98
N ALA A 26 14.52 8.48 8.43
CA ALA A 26 13.28 8.62 7.69
C ALA A 26 12.96 10.09 7.39
N LEU A 27 13.21 10.98 8.36
CA LEU A 27 13.05 12.43 8.17
C LEU A 27 14.04 12.97 7.12
N ALA A 28 15.31 12.58 7.20
CA ALA A 28 16.35 13.05 6.28
C ALA A 28 16.19 12.52 4.84
N GLU A 29 15.64 11.32 4.67
CA GLU A 29 15.43 10.69 3.35
C GLU A 29 14.06 10.97 2.72
N GLY A 30 13.20 11.71 3.42
CA GLY A 30 11.89 12.09 2.89
C GLY A 30 10.81 11.01 3.03
N VAL A 31 10.99 10.04 3.93
CA VAL A 31 9.97 9.06 4.32
C VAL A 31 8.99 9.76 5.28
N LEU A 32 8.16 10.63 4.71
CA LEU A 32 7.37 11.62 5.44
C LEU A 32 5.88 11.52 5.10
N LEU A 33 5.05 11.88 6.06
CA LEU A 33 3.62 12.12 5.91
C LEU A 33 3.24 13.45 6.56
N ARG A 34 2.16 14.05 6.08
CA ARG A 34 1.51 15.17 6.79
C ARG A 34 0.88 14.66 8.07
N THR A 35 0.80 15.54 9.06
CA THR A 35 0.19 15.19 10.35
C THR A 35 -1.33 15.04 10.21
N SER A 36 -1.94 14.27 11.10
CA SER A 36 -3.41 14.12 11.12
C SER A 36 -4.10 15.41 11.58
N GLN A 37 -3.40 16.26 12.34
CA GLN A 37 -3.86 17.56 12.78
C GLN A 37 -3.93 18.56 11.62
N GLU A 38 -2.96 18.50 10.70
CA GLU A 38 -2.86 19.41 9.55
C GLU A 38 -2.64 18.66 8.22
N PRO A 39 -3.65 17.93 7.71
CA PRO A 39 -3.49 17.05 6.55
C PRO A 39 -3.26 17.79 5.22
N THR A 40 -3.48 19.11 5.20
CA THR A 40 -3.26 19.97 4.03
C THR A 40 -1.97 20.80 4.13
N SER A 41 -1.38 20.91 5.32
CA SER A 41 -0.14 21.68 5.55
C SER A 41 1.09 20.80 5.33
N SER A 42 2.19 21.41 4.87
CA SER A 42 3.50 20.74 4.77
C SER A 42 4.59 21.46 5.56
N GLU A 43 4.19 22.42 6.42
CA GLU A 43 5.11 23.16 7.29
C GLU A 43 5.63 22.25 8.42
N VAL A 44 4.76 21.40 8.95
CA VAL A 44 5.09 20.36 9.93
C VAL A 44 4.71 19.01 9.37
N VAL A 45 5.67 18.09 9.38
CA VAL A 45 5.53 16.72 8.87
C VAL A 45 5.98 15.72 9.93
N SER A 46 5.49 14.49 9.82
CA SER A 46 5.94 13.35 10.62
C SER A 46 6.59 12.32 9.71
N TYR A 47 7.36 11.39 10.27
CA TYR A 47 7.81 10.21 9.53
C TYR A 47 6.62 9.32 9.16
N ALA A 48 6.69 8.66 7.99
CA ALA A 48 5.71 7.64 7.61
C ALA A 48 5.85 6.42 8.55
N PRO A 49 4.77 5.79 9.02
CA PRO A 49 4.87 4.60 9.87
C PRO A 49 5.65 3.47 9.18
N PHE A 50 6.66 2.91 9.85
CA PHE A 50 7.47 1.80 9.36
C PHE A 50 7.80 0.80 10.48
N THR A 51 8.17 -0.42 10.11
CA THR A 51 8.71 -1.42 11.05
C THR A 51 10.22 -1.23 11.17
N LEU A 52 10.75 -1.28 12.40
CA LEU A 52 12.17 -1.06 12.65
C LEU A 52 13.08 -2.07 11.95
N PHE A 53 12.57 -3.30 11.77
CA PHE A 53 13.22 -4.37 11.01
C PHE A 53 12.32 -4.84 9.88
N PRO A 54 12.88 -5.37 8.79
CA PRO A 54 12.10 -5.98 7.73
C PRO A 54 11.39 -7.23 8.25
N SER A 55 10.11 -7.38 7.90
CA SER A 55 9.38 -8.63 8.12
C SER A 55 9.95 -9.74 7.26
N LEU A 56 10.03 -10.96 7.81
CA LEU A 56 10.50 -12.12 7.06
C LEU A 56 9.44 -12.58 6.06
N VAL A 57 9.82 -12.70 4.79
CA VAL A 57 8.95 -13.17 3.70
C VAL A 57 9.62 -14.35 2.99
N PRO A 58 8.93 -15.48 2.76
CA PRO A 58 9.49 -16.60 2.01
C PRO A 58 9.84 -16.19 0.58
N SER A 59 11.11 -16.37 0.18
CA SER A 59 11.61 -15.94 -1.13
C SER A 59 10.79 -16.53 -2.29
N ALA A 60 10.42 -17.81 -2.21
CA ALA A 60 9.62 -18.46 -3.25
C ALA A 60 8.26 -17.77 -3.49
N LEU A 61 7.60 -17.29 -2.42
CA LEU A 61 6.32 -16.57 -2.54
C LEU A 61 6.51 -15.15 -3.06
N LEU A 62 7.59 -14.48 -2.66
CA LEU A 62 7.92 -13.15 -3.17
C LEU A 62 8.19 -13.18 -4.68
N GLU A 63 8.99 -14.15 -5.14
CA GLU A 63 9.26 -14.35 -6.57
C GLU A 63 8.01 -14.71 -7.36
N GLN A 64 7.12 -15.54 -6.78
CA GLN A 64 5.84 -15.85 -7.41
C GLN A 64 4.96 -14.60 -7.57
N ALA A 65 4.93 -13.72 -6.56
CA ALA A 65 4.19 -12.47 -6.64
C ALA A 65 4.76 -11.53 -7.72
N TYR A 66 6.08 -11.47 -7.87
CA TYR A 66 6.71 -10.72 -8.96
C TYR A 66 6.39 -11.31 -10.34
N ALA A 67 6.43 -12.64 -10.47
CA ALA A 67 6.17 -13.31 -11.73
C ALA A 67 4.75 -13.03 -12.27
N VAL A 68 3.73 -13.02 -11.39
CA VAL A 68 2.33 -12.82 -11.80
C VAL A 68 1.95 -11.34 -11.99
N GLN A 69 2.79 -10.39 -11.58
CA GLN A 69 2.44 -8.97 -11.58
C GLN A 69 2.03 -8.45 -12.96
N MET A 70 2.77 -8.83 -14.00
CA MET A 70 2.48 -8.39 -15.37
C MET A 70 1.18 -9.00 -15.90
N ASP A 71 0.97 -10.29 -15.65
CA ASP A 71 -0.26 -10.98 -16.06
C ASP A 71 -1.50 -10.36 -15.40
N PHE A 72 -1.39 -10.01 -14.11
CA PHE A 72 -2.47 -9.35 -13.40
C PHE A 72 -2.75 -7.94 -13.93
N ASN A 73 -1.72 -7.17 -14.27
CA ASN A 73 -1.89 -5.84 -14.87
C ASN A 73 -2.63 -5.93 -16.22
N LEU A 74 -2.25 -6.88 -17.09
CA LEU A 74 -2.92 -7.11 -18.37
C LEU A 74 -4.36 -7.62 -18.18
N LEU A 75 -4.60 -8.47 -17.19
CA LEU A 75 -5.94 -8.93 -16.85
C LEU A 75 -6.83 -7.75 -16.42
N VAL A 76 -6.34 -6.88 -15.54
CA VAL A 76 -7.09 -5.70 -15.08
C VAL A 76 -7.41 -4.77 -16.26
N ASP A 77 -6.44 -4.54 -17.16
CA ASP A 77 -6.66 -3.76 -18.38
C ASP A 77 -7.75 -4.38 -19.27
N ALA A 78 -7.62 -5.66 -19.61
CA ALA A 78 -8.58 -6.36 -20.45
C ALA A 78 -10.00 -6.41 -19.84
N VAL A 79 -10.10 -6.61 -18.52
CA VAL A 79 -11.38 -6.59 -17.79
C VAL A 79 -11.98 -5.19 -17.78
N SER A 80 -11.16 -4.14 -17.60
CA SER A 80 -11.64 -2.76 -17.57
C SER A 80 -12.29 -2.30 -18.88
N GLN A 81 -11.86 -2.87 -20.00
CA GLN A 81 -12.39 -2.59 -21.34
C GLN A 81 -13.66 -3.40 -21.67
N ASN A 82 -13.97 -4.44 -20.88
CA ASN A 82 -15.13 -5.29 -21.10
C ASN A 82 -16.35 -4.81 -20.31
N ALA A 83 -17.03 -3.81 -20.86
CA ALA A 83 -18.22 -3.20 -20.23
C ALA A 83 -19.33 -4.22 -19.92
N ALA A 84 -19.58 -5.18 -20.83
CA ALA A 84 -20.61 -6.20 -20.64
C ALA A 84 -20.29 -7.10 -19.44
N PHE A 85 -19.02 -7.50 -19.29
CA PHE A 85 -18.56 -8.29 -18.15
C PHE A 85 -18.70 -7.51 -16.83
N LEU A 86 -18.33 -6.21 -16.83
CA LEU A 86 -18.46 -5.36 -15.65
C LEU A 86 -19.93 -5.16 -15.24
N GLU A 87 -20.82 -4.88 -16.21
CA GLU A 87 -22.25 -4.71 -15.94
C GLU A 87 -22.88 -5.98 -15.36
N GLN A 88 -22.58 -7.13 -15.97
CA GLN A 88 -23.09 -8.41 -15.51
C GLN A 88 -22.63 -8.71 -14.09
N THR A 89 -21.33 -8.55 -13.82
CA THR A 89 -20.71 -8.87 -12.52
C THR A 89 -21.17 -7.94 -11.40
N LEU A 90 -21.38 -6.65 -11.71
CA LEU A 90 -21.77 -5.64 -10.71
C LEU A 90 -23.29 -5.46 -10.58
N SER A 91 -24.09 -6.14 -11.41
CA SER A 91 -25.55 -5.94 -11.51
C SER A 91 -26.33 -6.09 -10.19
N SER A 92 -25.89 -6.95 -9.27
CA SER A 92 -26.48 -7.09 -7.93
C SER A 92 -25.97 -6.03 -6.96
N THR A 93 -24.67 -5.71 -7.01
CA THR A 93 -24.00 -4.74 -6.15
C THR A 93 -24.52 -3.32 -6.38
N ILE A 94 -24.67 -2.92 -7.64
CA ILE A 94 -25.19 -1.59 -8.04
C ILE A 94 -26.60 -1.35 -7.50
N LYS A 95 -27.39 -2.41 -7.30
CA LYS A 95 -28.75 -2.29 -6.73
C LYS A 95 -28.78 -2.11 -5.22
N GLN A 96 -27.69 -2.44 -4.52
CA GLN A 96 -27.63 -2.45 -3.06
C GLN A 96 -26.62 -1.45 -2.49
N ASP A 97 -25.68 -0.96 -3.31
CA ASP A 97 -24.66 0.01 -2.90
C ASP A 97 -24.68 1.25 -3.81
N ASP A 98 -25.19 2.35 -3.26
CA ASP A 98 -25.28 3.66 -3.92
C ASP A 98 -23.90 4.22 -4.31
N PHE A 99 -22.84 3.87 -3.56
CA PHE A 99 -21.50 4.33 -3.90
C PHE A 99 -21.01 3.69 -5.20
N THR A 100 -21.01 2.35 -5.26
CA THR A 100 -20.65 1.61 -6.47
C THR A 100 -21.55 1.95 -7.65
N ALA A 101 -22.85 2.17 -7.42
CA ALA A 101 -23.79 2.58 -8.48
C ALA A 101 -23.37 3.89 -9.16
N ARG A 102 -23.03 4.92 -8.36
CA ARG A 102 -22.57 6.21 -8.90
C ARG A 102 -21.25 6.09 -9.68
N LEU A 103 -20.32 5.23 -9.24
CA LEU A 103 -19.09 4.96 -10.00
C LEU A 103 -19.42 4.32 -11.36
N PHE A 104 -20.36 3.38 -11.38
CA PHE A 104 -20.78 2.72 -12.60
C PHE A 104 -21.53 3.66 -13.56
N ASP A 105 -22.32 4.59 -13.03
CA ASP A 105 -22.98 5.63 -13.84
C ASP A 105 -21.95 6.52 -14.56
N ILE A 106 -20.86 6.90 -13.89
CA ILE A 106 -19.75 7.64 -14.53
C ILE A 106 -19.11 6.78 -15.63
N HIS A 107 -18.86 5.50 -15.36
CA HIS A 107 -18.31 4.59 -16.35
C HIS A 107 -19.20 4.50 -17.62
N LYS A 108 -20.53 4.38 -17.44
CA LYS A 108 -21.50 4.39 -18.55
C LYS A 108 -21.48 5.69 -19.37
N GLN A 109 -21.23 6.84 -18.73
CA GLN A 109 -21.18 8.12 -19.43
C GLN A 109 -19.97 8.23 -20.38
N VAL A 110 -18.85 7.59 -20.04
CA VAL A 110 -17.60 7.62 -20.81
C VAL A 110 -17.57 6.56 -21.92
N LEU A 111 -18.33 5.47 -21.79
CA LEU A 111 -18.46 4.38 -22.76
C LEU A 111 -19.14 4.75 -24.11
N LYS A 112 -19.36 6.03 -24.38
CA LYS A 112 -19.96 6.51 -25.65
C LYS A 112 -19.03 6.36 -26.84
#